data_AF-A0A831NVR5-F1
#
_entry.id   AF-A0A831NVR5-F1
#
_cell.length_a   1.000
_cell.length_b   1.000
_cell.length_c   1.000
_cell.angle_alpha   90.00
_cell.angle_beta   90.00
_cell.angle_gamma   90.00
#
_symmetry.space_group_name_H-M   'P 1'
#
loop_
_entity.id
_entity.type
_entity.pdbx_description
1 polymer ?
#
loop_
_entity_poly.entity_id
_entity_poly.type
_entity_poly.pdbx_seq_one_letter_code
_entity_poly.pdbx_strand_id
1 'polypeptide(L)'
;MLLQSLRIPASLCAKCKGYKKLCNLPECPLLQRFRTQVMAFTKIKGLSVVGSTPPTTIVGERGYPKVSLIIAVPPEVHGDEAKRYDDPKGWWGRISLSEVLSLRSSMVSGI
;
A
#
# COMPACT_ATOMS: atom_id res chain seq x y z
N MET A 1 3.51 29.77 -3.07
CA MET A 1 2.59 29.08 -4.01
C MET A 1 1.73 28.14 -3.20
N LEU A 2 0.42 28.40 -3.18
CA LEU A 2 -0.56 27.64 -2.41
C LEU A 2 -0.56 26.17 -2.86
N LEU A 3 -0.08 25.27 -2.00
CA LEU A 3 -0.41 23.85 -2.06
C LEU A 3 -1.90 23.71 -1.75
N GLN A 4 -2.74 24.04 -2.74
CA GLN A 4 -4.13 23.61 -2.71
C GLN A 4 -4.09 22.09 -2.72
N SER A 5 -4.56 21.48 -1.62
CA SER A 5 -4.80 20.04 -1.58
C SER A 5 -5.75 19.70 -2.74
N LEU A 6 -5.23 19.08 -3.79
CA LEU A 6 -6.00 18.60 -4.93
C LEU A 6 -6.92 17.48 -4.43
N ARG A 7 -8.11 17.86 -3.96
CA ARG A 7 -9.13 16.90 -3.54
C ARG A 7 -9.96 16.51 -4.75
N ILE A 8 -9.61 15.37 -5.35
CA ILE A 8 -10.34 14.81 -6.49
C ILE A 8 -11.68 14.26 -5.97
N PRO A 9 -12.84 14.72 -6.49
CA PRO A 9 -14.13 14.22 -6.04
C PRO A 9 -14.36 12.77 -6.48
N ALA A 10 -14.88 11.93 -5.58
CA ALA A 10 -15.14 10.51 -5.86
C ALA A 10 -16.09 10.30 -7.05
N SER A 11 -17.06 11.21 -7.24
CA SER A 11 -17.97 11.20 -8.39
C SER A 11 -17.24 11.35 -9.73
N LEU A 12 -16.13 12.08 -9.77
CA LEU A 12 -15.27 12.18 -10.94
C LEU A 12 -14.50 10.88 -11.19
N CYS A 13 -13.96 10.26 -10.14
CA CYS A 13 -13.28 8.96 -10.25
C CYS A 13 -14.24 7.87 -10.79
N ALA A 14 -15.48 7.83 -10.31
CA ALA A 14 -16.50 6.89 -10.78
C ALA A 14 -16.82 7.05 -12.27
N LYS A 15 -16.86 8.28 -12.78
CA LYS A 15 -17.03 8.58 -14.22
C LYS A 15 -15.77 8.30 -15.04
N CYS A 16 -14.60 8.56 -14.46
CA CYS A 16 -13.27 8.43 -15.08
C CYS A 16 -12.86 6.96 -15.28
N LYS A 17 -13.16 6.10 -14.30
CA LYS A 17 -12.77 4.67 -14.25
C LYS A 17 -11.28 4.43 -14.51
N GLY A 18 -10.45 5.43 -14.22
CA GLY A 18 -8.99 5.39 -14.36
C GLY A 18 -8.43 5.47 -15.79
N TYR A 19 -9.24 5.28 -16.84
CA TYR A 19 -8.76 5.35 -18.23
C TYR A 19 -9.03 6.69 -18.92
N LYS A 20 -10.03 7.47 -18.46
CA LYS A 20 -10.38 8.78 -19.06
C LYS A 20 -9.50 9.94 -18.58
N LYS A 21 -8.66 9.73 -17.56
CA LYS A 21 -7.73 10.72 -16.97
C LYS A 21 -8.36 12.09 -16.63
N LEU A 22 -9.63 12.12 -16.21
CA LEU A 22 -10.38 13.36 -15.93
C LEU A 22 -9.81 14.21 -14.78
N CYS A 23 -8.91 13.66 -13.96
CA CYS A 23 -8.22 14.36 -12.87
C CYS A 23 -6.85 14.93 -13.27
N ASN A 24 -6.45 14.81 -14.55
CA ASN A 24 -5.16 15.25 -15.08
C ASN A 24 -3.92 14.69 -14.36
N LEU A 25 -4.07 13.62 -13.59
CA LEU A 25 -2.91 12.90 -13.05
C LEU A 25 -2.23 12.09 -14.17
N PRO A 26 -0.89 11.96 -14.15
CA PRO A 26 -0.15 11.19 -15.15
C PRO A 26 -0.60 9.71 -15.16
N GLU A 27 -0.84 9.16 -13.96
CA GLU A 27 -1.35 7.82 -13.71
C GLU A 27 -2.49 7.84 -12.67
N CYS A 28 -3.42 6.90 -12.78
CA CYS A 28 -4.49 6.74 -11.80
C CYS A 28 -3.98 5.98 -10.55
N PRO A 29 -3.90 6.61 -9.37
CA PRO A 29 -3.37 5.95 -8.17
C PRO A 29 -4.23 4.75 -7.70
N LEU A 30 -5.54 4.77 -8.01
CA LEU A 30 -6.44 3.65 -7.72
C LEU A 30 -6.10 2.42 -8.55
N LEU A 31 -5.84 2.61 -9.86
CA LEU A 31 -5.44 1.51 -10.73
C LEU A 31 -4.03 1.02 -10.40
N GLN A 32 -3.10 1.93 -10.09
CA GLN A 32 -1.75 1.54 -9.68
C GLN A 32 -1.80 0.66 -8.42
N ARG A 33 -2.48 1.12 -7.36
CA ARG A 33 -2.68 0.33 -6.13
C ARG A 33 -3.31 -1.02 -6.43
N PHE A 34 -4.38 -1.07 -7.22
CA PHE A 34 -5.06 -2.31 -7.56
C PHE A 34 -4.13 -3.29 -8.28
N ARG A 35 -3.40 -2.83 -9.30
CA ARG A 35 -2.43 -3.66 -10.03
C ARG A 35 -1.34 -4.20 -9.10
N THR A 36 -0.76 -3.34 -8.27
CA THR A 36 0.25 -3.76 -7.30
C THR A 36 -0.28 -4.81 -6.33
N GLN A 37 -1.50 -4.64 -5.83
CA GLN A 37 -2.14 -5.61 -4.94
C GLN A 37 -2.36 -6.95 -5.65
N VAL A 38 -2.91 -6.95 -6.87
CA VAL A 38 -3.09 -8.17 -7.66
C VAL A 38 -1.76 -8.89 -7.84
N MET A 39 -0.70 -8.18 -8.20
CA MET A 39 0.64 -8.77 -8.33
C MET A 39 1.18 -9.35 -7.02
N ALA A 40 0.92 -8.69 -5.89
CA ALA A 40 1.27 -9.24 -4.58
C ALA A 40 0.49 -10.53 -4.27
N PHE A 41 -0.81 -10.56 -4.57
CA PHE A 41 -1.63 -11.76 -4.38
C PHE A 41 -1.24 -12.93 -5.28
N THR A 42 -0.74 -12.68 -6.49
CA THR A 42 -0.25 -13.77 -7.36
C THR A 42 0.97 -14.51 -6.79
N LYS A 43 1.68 -13.91 -5.83
CA LYS A 43 2.80 -14.55 -5.12
C LYS A 43 2.35 -15.45 -3.97
N ILE A 44 1.08 -15.37 -3.58
CA ILE A 44 0.54 -16.14 -2.46
C ILE A 44 0.05 -17.48 -2.99
N LYS A 45 0.54 -18.57 -2.39
CA LYS A 45 0.12 -19.93 -2.70
C LYS A 45 -0.75 -20.47 -1.57
N GLY A 46 -1.99 -20.83 -1.89
CA GLY A 46 -2.96 -21.35 -0.92
C GLY A 46 -3.43 -20.29 0.07
N LEU A 47 -3.52 -20.66 1.35
CA LEU A 47 -4.07 -19.82 2.43
C LEU A 47 -2.98 -19.21 3.33
N SER A 48 -1.71 -19.44 3.03
CA SER A 48 -0.58 -18.97 3.81
C SER A 48 0.22 -17.93 3.04
N VAL A 49 0.55 -16.83 3.72
CA VAL A 49 1.48 -15.81 3.20
C VAL A 49 2.79 -15.94 3.95
N VAL A 50 3.90 -15.99 3.20
CA VAL A 50 5.25 -16.01 3.77
C VAL A 50 5.96 -14.71 3.38
N GLY A 51 6.53 -14.04 4.38
CA GLY A 51 7.31 -12.82 4.23
C GLY A 51 7.88 -12.40 5.58
N SER A 52 9.01 -11.69 5.57
CA SER A 52 9.64 -11.20 6.79
C SER A 52 8.84 -10.05 7.41
N THR A 53 8.79 -10.06 8.74
CA THR A 53 8.18 -9.04 9.59
C THR A 53 9.22 -8.56 10.62
N PRO A 54 9.17 -7.30 11.08
CA PRO A 54 8.30 -6.21 10.62
C PRO A 54 8.61 -5.80 9.18
N PRO A 55 7.59 -5.33 8.44
CA PRO A 55 7.62 -3.88 8.27
C PRO A 55 6.48 -3.15 9.00
N THR A 56 5.23 -3.63 8.99
CA THR A 56 4.11 -2.93 9.64
C THR A 56 3.30 -3.85 10.55
N THR A 57 3.12 -3.43 11.82
CA THR A 57 2.20 -4.05 12.79
C THR A 57 1.32 -2.99 13.42
N ILE A 58 0.01 -3.23 13.49
CA ILE A 58 -0.96 -2.36 14.14
C ILE A 58 -1.63 -3.15 15.27
N VAL A 59 -1.64 -2.56 16.47
CA VAL A 59 -2.26 -3.13 17.67
C VAL A 59 -3.53 -2.37 17.99
N GLY A 60 -4.66 -3.07 18.06
CA GLY A 60 -5.93 -2.48 18.50
C GLY A 60 -5.95 -2.26 20.02
N GLU A 61 -6.77 -1.31 20.48
CA GLU A 61 -6.98 -1.07 21.92
C GLU A 61 -8.23 -1.75 22.48
N ARG A 62 -9.21 -2.03 21.60
CA ARG A 62 -10.52 -2.59 21.99
C ARG A 62 -10.37 -4.04 22.45
N GLY A 63 -10.92 -4.37 23.62
CA GLY A 63 -10.98 -5.74 24.12
C GLY A 63 -9.81 -6.17 24.99
N TYR A 64 -8.93 -5.23 25.41
CA TYR A 64 -7.79 -5.52 26.28
C TYR A 64 -8.17 -6.44 27.47
N PRO A 65 -7.39 -7.50 27.76
CA PRO A 65 -6.07 -7.82 27.18
C PRO A 65 -6.10 -8.57 25.83
N LYS A 66 -7.27 -8.97 25.33
CA LYS A 66 -7.41 -9.68 24.04
C LYS A 66 -7.71 -8.69 22.92
N VAL A 67 -6.66 -8.22 22.26
CA VAL A 67 -6.76 -7.20 21.20
C VAL A 67 -6.53 -7.77 19.81
N SER A 68 -7.10 -7.13 18.80
CA SER A 68 -6.82 -7.44 17.39
C SER A 68 -5.43 -6.98 16.99
N LEU A 69 -4.79 -7.76 16.12
CA LEU A 69 -3.47 -7.48 15.55
C LEU A 69 -3.56 -7.54 14.03
N ILE A 70 -3.11 -6.49 13.36
CA ILE A 70 -2.94 -6.49 11.91
C ILE A 70 -1.45 -6.48 11.63
N ILE A 71 -0.98 -7.50 10.93
CA ILE A 71 0.41 -7.60 10.46
C ILE A 71 0.36 -7.52 8.93
N ALA A 72 1.09 -6.57 8.36
CA ALA A 72 1.24 -6.46 6.91
C ALA A 72 2.63 -6.99 6.50
N VAL A 73 2.64 -8.02 5.67
CA VAL A 73 3.86 -8.67 5.19
C VAL A 73 4.00 -8.52 3.67
N PRO A 74 5.20 -8.24 3.15
CA PRO A 74 5.50 -8.32 1.73
C PRO A 74 5.68 -9.80 1.32
N PRO A 75 4.86 -10.35 0.40
CA PRO A 75 4.97 -11.75 -0.02
C PRO A 75 6.34 -12.06 -0.65
N GLU A 76 6.95 -13.18 -0.24
CA GLU A 76 8.25 -13.72 -0.71
C GLU A 76 9.47 -12.83 -0.43
N VAL A 77 9.33 -11.77 0.36
CA VAL A 77 10.46 -10.90 0.74
C VAL A 77 10.98 -11.33 2.10
N HIS A 78 12.30 -11.47 2.21
CA HIS A 78 12.95 -12.04 3.39
C HIS A 78 14.10 -11.16 3.89
N GLY A 79 14.40 -11.29 5.18
CA GLY A 79 15.52 -10.60 5.82
C GLY A 79 15.34 -9.09 5.86
N ASP A 80 16.46 -8.36 5.83
CA ASP A 80 16.50 -6.91 6.01
C ASP A 80 15.83 -6.12 4.88
N GLU A 81 15.62 -6.74 3.71
CA GLU A 81 14.94 -6.10 2.57
C GLU A 81 13.48 -5.75 2.90
N ALA A 82 12.83 -6.51 3.78
CA ALA A 82 11.46 -6.25 4.21
C ALA A 82 11.28 -4.86 4.82
N LYS A 83 12.33 -4.32 5.47
CA LYS A 83 12.32 -2.98 6.08
C LYS A 83 11.96 -1.88 5.09
N ARG A 84 12.34 -2.02 3.81
CA ARG A 84 12.07 -1.00 2.78
C ARG A 84 10.57 -0.80 2.52
N TYR A 85 9.71 -1.73 2.92
CA TYR A 85 8.26 -1.66 2.72
C TYR A 85 7.53 -0.80 3.77
N ASP A 86 8.21 -0.43 4.86
CA ASP A 86 7.74 0.59 5.82
C ASP A 86 8.90 1.42 6.39
N ASP A 87 9.55 2.21 5.53
CA ASP A 87 10.64 3.10 5.90
C ASP A 87 10.44 4.55 5.40
N PRO A 88 9.51 5.32 6.00
CA PRO A 88 9.27 6.72 5.62
C PRO A 88 10.53 7.60 5.65
N LYS A 89 11.45 7.34 6.60
CA LYS A 89 12.72 8.07 6.71
C LYS A 89 13.66 7.72 5.55
N GLY A 90 13.70 6.46 5.15
CA GLY A 90 14.47 5.97 4.02
C GLY A 90 13.93 6.43 2.66
N TRP A 91 12.63 6.69 2.56
CA TRP A 91 12.00 7.10 1.30
C TRP A 91 12.11 8.59 1.00
N TRP A 92 12.04 9.42 2.04
CA TRP A 92 11.93 10.88 1.90
C TRP A 92 13.07 11.45 1.06
N GLY A 93 12.73 12.05 -0.08
CA GLY A 93 13.67 12.66 -1.01
C GLY A 93 14.57 11.66 -1.77
N ARG A 94 14.36 10.35 -1.63
CA ARG A 94 15.19 9.30 -2.25
C ARG A 94 14.47 8.48 -3.30
N ILE A 95 13.17 8.24 -3.16
CA ILE A 95 12.37 7.47 -4.11
C ILE A 95 11.11 8.22 -4.54
N SER A 96 10.56 7.85 -5.68
CA SER A 96 9.35 8.47 -6.22
C SER A 96 8.10 8.12 -5.40
N LEU A 97 7.06 8.96 -5.48
CA LEU A 97 5.75 8.66 -4.87
C LEU A 97 5.14 7.37 -5.43
N SER A 98 5.36 7.10 -6.73
CA SER A 98 4.95 5.85 -7.38
C SER A 98 5.63 4.63 -6.75
N GLU A 99 6.92 4.72 -6.42
CA GLU A 99 7.65 3.65 -5.72
C GLU A 99 7.13 3.45 -4.31
N VAL A 100 6.90 4.53 -3.54
CA VAL A 100 6.30 4.44 -2.20
C VAL A 100 4.94 3.75 -2.29
N LEU A 101 4.09 4.16 -3.23
CA LEU A 101 2.77 3.57 -3.44
C LEU A 101 2.89 2.08 -3.82
N SER A 102 3.87 1.70 -4.63
CA SER A 102 4.12 0.30 -4.98
C SER A 102 4.58 -0.52 -3.78
N LEU A 103 5.53 -0.02 -3.00
CA LEU A 103 6.03 -0.71 -1.80
C LEU A 103 4.86 -0.94 -0.82
N ARG A 104 4.15 0.13 -0.45
CA ARG A 104 3.03 0.07 0.49
C ARG A 104 1.87 -0.80 0.00
N SER A 105 1.51 -0.70 -1.28
CA SER A 105 0.35 -1.43 -1.83
C SER A 105 0.63 -2.91 -2.07
N SER A 106 1.90 -3.32 -2.08
CA SER A 106 2.29 -4.73 -2.28
C SER A 106 2.30 -5.55 -0.99
N MET A 107 2.16 -4.91 0.18
CA MET A 107 2.02 -5.63 1.44
C MET A 107 0.62 -6.23 1.56
N VAL A 108 0.57 -7.44 2.10
CA VAL A 108 -0.66 -8.18 2.35
C VAL A 108 -0.85 -8.31 3.86
N SER A 109 -2.06 -8.04 4.35
CA SER A 109 -2.40 -8.13 5.76
C SER A 109 -3.65 -8.97 5.98
N GLY A 110 -3.63 -9.80 7.01
CA GLY A 110 -4.84 -10.39 7.59
C GLY A 110 -5.51 -9.43 8.57
N ILE A 111 -6.82 -9.59 8.74
CA ILE A 111 -7.64 -8.97 9.80
C ILE A 111 -8.11 -10.09 10.72
#